data_AF-A0A154P9H8-F1
#
_entry.id   AF-A0A154P9H8-F1
#
_cell.length_a   1.000
_cell.length_b   1.000
_cell.length_c   1.000
_cell.angle_alpha   90.00
_cell.angle_beta   90.00
_cell.angle_gamma   90.00
#
_symmetry.space_group_name_H-M   'P 1'
#
loop_
_entity.id
_entity.type
_entity.pdbx_description
1 polymer ?
#
loop_
_entity_poly.entity_id
_entity_poly.type
_entity_poly.pdbx_seq_one_letter_code
_entity_poly.pdbx_strand_id
1 'polypeptide(L)' 'MVKLLELGWEVMSHPPYSPDMAPSDYHLFRSMQNSWNGKTFTNDDDLKSHLVQFFADKDQKFYVYICT' A
#
# COMPACT_ATOMS: atom_id res chain seq x y z
N MET A 1 18.17 9.31 -7.92
CA MET A 1 18.00 10.51 -7.08
C MET A 1 17.84 11.78 -7.90
N VAL A 2 18.68 12.04 -8.92
CA VAL A 2 18.63 13.30 -9.72
C VAL A 2 17.26 13.58 -10.35
N LYS A 3 16.60 12.57 -10.95
CA LYS A 3 15.28 12.73 -11.60
C LYS A 3 14.12 13.05 -10.64
N LEU A 4 14.20 12.63 -9.38
CA LEU A 4 13.14 12.92 -8.39
C LEU A 4 13.22 14.37 -7.92
N LEU A 5 14.44 14.88 -7.78
CA LEU A 5 14.69 16.27 -7.43
C LEU A 5 14.30 17.23 -8.57
N GLU A 6 14.49 16.83 -9.83
CA GLU A 6 14.02 17.58 -11.01
C GLU A 6 12.49 17.72 -11.06
N LEU A 7 11.76 16.75 -10.50
CA LEU A 7 10.30 16.80 -10.36
C LEU A 7 9.86 17.61 -9.13
N GLY A 8 10.80 18.09 -8.31
CA GLY A 8 10.54 18.81 -7.05
C GLY A 8 10.11 17.91 -5.89
N TRP A 9 10.35 16.60 -5.97
CA TRP A 9 9.95 15.65 -4.94
C TRP A 9 11.03 15.55 -3.87
N GLU A 10 10.62 15.73 -2.61
CA GLU A 10 11.47 15.46 -1.46
C GLU A 10 11.52 13.95 -1.20
N VAL A 11 12.73 13.41 -1.05
CA VAL A 11 12.94 11.98 -0.75
C VAL A 11 13.21 11.82 0.73
N MET A 12 12.26 11.23 1.46
CA MET A 12 12.43 10.92 2.88
C MET A 12 13.48 9.82 3.06
N SER A 13 14.40 10.01 4.02
CA SER A 13 15.41 9.00 4.35
C SER A 13 14.74 7.78 4.99
N HIS A 14 14.85 6.62 4.35
CA HIS A 14 14.33 5.36 4.88
C HIS A 14 15.48 4.40 5.23
N PRO A 15 15.54 3.86 6.45
CA PRO A 15 16.56 2.89 6.84
C PRO A 15 16.42 1.58 6.04
N PRO A 16 17.52 0.89 5.76
CA PRO A 16 17.46 -0.41 5.08
C PRO A 16 16.69 -1.43 5.95
N TYR A 17 15.90 -2.29 5.30
CA TYR A 17 15.18 -3.41 5.93
C TYR A 17 14.26 -3.05 7.11
N SER A 18 13.56 -1.91 7.02
CA SER A 18 12.65 -1.46 8.08
C SER A 18 11.18 -1.47 7.65
N PRO A 19 10.58 -2.64 7.38
CA PRO A 19 9.17 -2.74 6.95
C PRO A 19 8.20 -2.23 8.02
N ASP A 20 8.56 -2.30 9.30
CA ASP A 20 7.76 -1.75 10.39
C ASP A 20 7.71 -0.20 10.39
N MET A 21 8.64 0.44 9.66
CA MET A 21 8.72 1.90 9.53
C MET A 21 8.02 2.42 8.27
N ALA A 22 7.70 1.54 7.32
CA ALA A 22 6.99 1.90 6.11
C ALA A 22 5.47 1.71 6.33
N PRO A 23 4.67 2.80 6.32
CA PRO A 23 3.24 2.69 6.54
C PRO A 23 2.51 1.82 5.50
N SER A 24 3.05 1.74 4.27
CA SER A 24 2.56 0.83 3.24
C SER A 24 2.69 -0.64 3.67
N ASP A 25 3.82 -1.02 4.24
CA ASP A 25 4.10 -2.39 4.65
C ASP A 25 3.37 -2.76 5.94
N TYR A 26 3.44 -1.91 6.97
CA TYR A 26 2.83 -2.20 8.26
C TYR A 26 1.30 -2.17 8.24
N HIS A 27 0.68 -1.23 7.52
CA HIS A 27 -0.75 -0.97 7.60
C HIS A 27 -1.50 -1.45 6.35
N LEU A 28 -1.13 -0.96 5.17
CA LEU A 28 -1.86 -1.24 3.93
C LEU A 28 -1.73 -2.72 3.52
N PHE A 29 -0.50 -3.20 3.35
CA PHE A 29 -0.28 -4.57 2.89
C PHE A 29 -0.68 -5.59 3.94
N ARG A 30 -0.51 -5.31 5.22
CA ARG A 30 -1.03 -6.15 6.30
C ARG A 30 -2.56 -6.26 6.25
N SER A 31 -3.27 -5.14 6.11
CA SER A 31 -4.73 -5.16 5.97
C SER A 31 -5.20 -5.90 4.71
N MET A 32 -4.43 -5.80 3.63
CA MET A 32 -4.72 -6.48 2.37
C MET A 32 -4.51 -7.99 2.49
N GLN A 33 -3.40 -8.44 3.08
CA GLN A 33 -3.14 -9.84 3.38
C GLN A 33 -4.25 -10.46 4.25
N ASN A 34 -4.73 -9.72 5.25
CA ASN A 34 -5.87 -10.16 6.06
C ASN A 34 -7.15 -10.32 5.23
N SER A 35 -7.40 -9.43 4.26
CA SER A 35 -8.55 -9.52 3.35
C SER A 35 -8.44 -10.69 2.36
N TRP A 36 -7.22 -11.07 2.02
CA TRP A 36 -6.91 -12.16 1.08
C TRP A 36 -6.80 -13.52 1.77
N ASN A 37 -6.70 -13.55 3.10
CA ASN A 37 -6.53 -14.78 3.83
C ASN A 37 -7.70 -15.75 3.53
N GLY A 38 -7.36 -16.94 3.05
CA GLY A 38 -8.33 -17.96 2.65
C GLY A 38 -9.02 -17.75 1.30
N LYS A 39 -8.61 -16.74 0.51
CA LYS A 39 -9.11 -16.53 -0.86
C LYS A 39 -8.12 -17.08 -1.89
N THR A 40 -8.65 -17.74 -2.91
CA THR A 40 -7.91 -18.14 -4.11
C THR A 40 -8.49 -17.41 -5.31
N PHE A 41 -7.63 -16.73 -6.06
CA PHE A 41 -8.02 -16.04 -7.29
C PHE A 41 -7.71 -16.95 -8.48
N THR A 42 -8.66 -17.06 -9.42
CA THR A 42 -8.52 -17.97 -10.57
C THR A 42 -7.78 -17.31 -11.73
N ASN A 43 -7.92 -15.99 -11.86
CA ASN A 43 -7.31 -15.19 -12.91
C ASN A 43 -6.97 -13.78 -12.38
N ASP A 44 -6.27 -13.00 -13.21
CA ASP A 44 -5.84 -11.63 -12.88
C ASP A 44 -7.01 -10.64 -12.79
N ASP A 45 -8.10 -10.84 -13.55
CA ASP A 45 -9.28 -9.97 -13.47
C ASP A 45 -10.01 -10.12 -12.13
N ASP A 46 -10.10 -11.32 -11.58
CA ASP A 46 -10.65 -11.59 -10.24
C ASP A 46 -9.83 -10.86 -9.17
N LEU A 47 -8.50 -10.92 -9.28
CA LEU A 47 -7.59 -10.22 -8.37
C LEU A 47 -7.75 -8.70 -8.46
N LYS A 48 -7.81 -8.16 -9.67
CA LYS A 48 -8.01 -6.72 -9.93
C LYS A 48 -9.36 -6.25 -9.39
N SER A 49 -10.42 -6.99 -9.62
CA SER A 49 -11.75 -6.68 -9.12
C SER A 49 -11.77 -6.63 -7.60
N HIS A 50 -11.18 -7.64 -6.94
CA HIS A 50 -11.06 -7.68 -5.48
C HIS A 50 -10.21 -6.52 -4.93
N LEU A 51 -9.12 -6.14 -5.62
CA LEU A 51 -8.31 -4.97 -5.27
C LEU A 51 -9.13 -3.67 -5.34
N VAL A 52 -9.85 -3.45 -6.45
CA VAL A 52 -10.70 -2.26 -6.62
C VAL A 52 -11.75 -2.19 -5.52
N GLN A 53 -12.41 -3.30 -5.21
CA GLN A 53 -13.38 -3.37 -4.11
C GLN A 53 -12.73 -3.12 -2.75
N PHE A 54 -11.55 -3.69 -2.49
CA PHE A 54 -10.84 -3.51 -1.22
C PHE A 54 -10.54 -2.04 -0.94
N PHE A 55 -10.05 -1.30 -1.93
CA PHE A 55 -9.75 0.13 -1.79
C PHE A 55 -11.01 1.00 -1.72
N ALA A 56 -12.06 0.66 -2.48
CA ALA A 56 -13.34 1.36 -2.45
C ALA A 56 -14.08 1.24 -1.11
N ASP A 57 -13.87 0.14 -0.38
CA ASP A 57 -14.45 -0.11 0.93
C ASP A 57 -13.76 0.67 2.07
N LYS A 58 -12.56 1.22 1.86
CA LYS A 58 -11.82 1.93 2.92
C LYS A 58 -12.22 3.39 3.03
N ASP A 59 -12.56 3.80 4.26
CA ASP A 59 -12.78 5.20 4.60
C ASP A 59 -11.50 6.03 4.47
N GLN A 60 -11.63 7.34 4.29
CA GLN A 60 -10.48 8.26 4.21
C GLN A 60 -9.57 8.15 5.45
N LYS A 61 -10.14 7.88 6.64
CA LYS A 61 -9.37 7.69 7.88
C LYS A 61 -8.40 6.52 7.81
N PHE A 62 -8.66 5.53 6.97
CA PHE A 62 -7.77 4.40 6.78
C PHE A 62 -6.41 4.81 6.20
N TYR A 63 -6.37 5.85 5.37
CA TYR A 63 -5.15 6.29 4.69
C TYR A 63 -4.37 7.37 5.43
N VAL A 64 -4.88 7.87 6.57
CA VAL A 64 -4.26 8.97 7.33
C VAL A 64 -2.82 8.64 7.74
N TYR A 65 -2.55 7.38 8.06
CA TYR A 65 -1.23 6.93 8.47
C TYR A 65 -0.30 6.59 7.30
N ILE A 66 -0.78 6.58 6.05
CA ILE A 66 0.00 6.16 4.88
C ILE A 66 0.78 7.34 4.25
N CYS A 67 0.28 8.56 4.40
CA CYS A 67 0.81 9.76 3.73
C CYS A 67 1.38 10.83 4.67
N THR A 68 1.52 10.55 5.97
CA THR A 68 2.24 11.40 6.93
C THR A 68 3.68 10.95 7.07
#